data_AF-A0A1Y1LRZ7-F1
#
_entry.id   AF-A0A1Y1LRZ7-F1
#
_cell.length_a   1.000
_cell.length_b   1.000
_cell.length_c   1.000
_cell.angle_alpha   90.00
_cell.angle_beta   90.00
_cell.angle_gamma   90.00
#
_symmetry.space_group_name_H-M   'P 1'
#
loop_
_entity.id
_entity.type
_entity.pdbx_description
1 polymer ?
#
loop_
_entity_poly.entity_id
_entity_poly.type
_entity_poly.pdbx_seq_one_letter_code
_entity_poly.pdbx_strand_id
1 'polypeptide(L)'
;MAAAMEGLSKMSVADFYVGKTVFITGGTGFMGKVLLEKLLRSCPGVSSIYLLIRPSKGQNAQERLQQLLCSPLFDILRKECPTDLQKVSAIEGDITQPELA
;
A
#
# COMPACT_ATOMS: atom_id res chain seq x y z
N MET A 1 -16.46 11.21 39.96
CA MET A 1 -17.84 11.35 39.45
C MET A 1 -17.79 12.44 38.38
N ALA A 2 -17.88 12.20 37.08
CA ALA A 2 -18.37 11.07 36.28
C ALA A 2 -17.20 10.50 35.42
N ALA A 3 -16.88 9.21 35.32
CA ALA A 3 -17.66 7.98 35.19
C ALA A 3 -18.64 8.00 34.00
N ALA A 4 -18.13 7.49 32.88
CA ALA A 4 -18.81 6.76 31.82
C ALA A 4 -19.69 7.55 30.81
N MET A 5 -19.42 7.23 29.53
CA MET A 5 -20.23 7.44 28.30
C MET A 5 -20.06 8.85 27.69
N GLU A 6 -19.66 9.04 26.43
CA GLU A 6 -20.34 8.51 25.24
C GLU A 6 -19.44 8.34 23.99
N GLY A 7 -19.80 7.34 23.17
CA GLY A 7 -19.51 7.28 21.74
C GLY A 7 -18.44 6.27 21.35
N LEU A 8 -18.82 5.25 20.56
CA LEU A 8 -17.88 4.58 19.66
C LEU A 8 -17.30 5.69 18.78
N SER A 9 -16.13 6.24 19.14
CA SER A 9 -15.49 7.29 18.35
C SER A 9 -15.26 6.68 16.97
N LYS A 10 -16.06 7.12 16.00
CA LYS A 10 -16.03 6.58 14.64
C LYS A 10 -14.70 7.06 14.03
N MET A 11 -13.65 6.28 14.24
CA MET A 11 -12.34 6.51 13.64
C MET A 11 -12.52 6.43 12.13
N SER A 12 -12.09 7.47 11.41
CA SER A 12 -12.11 7.40 9.95
C SER A 12 -11.10 6.34 9.48
N VAL A 13 -11.29 5.83 8.27
CA VAL A 13 -10.31 4.90 7.68
C VAL A 13 -8.93 5.56 7.59
N ALA A 14 -8.87 6.86 7.29
CA ALA A 14 -7.61 7.60 7.23
C ALA A 14 -6.91 7.65 8.60
N ASP A 15 -7.65 7.96 9.67
CA ASP A 15 -7.11 8.00 11.05
C ASP A 15 -6.57 6.64 11.47
N PHE A 16 -7.24 5.56 11.08
CA PHE A 16 -6.79 4.20 11.37
C PHE A 16 -5.40 3.93 10.78
N TYR A 17 -5.10 4.40 9.57
CA TYR A 17 -3.83 4.12 8.90
C TYR A 17 -2.69 5.08 9.29
N VAL A 18 -2.92 6.10 10.13
CA VAL A 18 -1.88 7.02 10.58
C VAL A 18 -0.75 6.25 11.30
N GLY A 19 0.48 6.43 10.82
CA GLY A 19 1.68 5.80 11.37
C GLY A 19 1.78 4.29 11.13
N LYS A 20 0.80 3.68 10.46
CA LYS A 20 0.82 2.23 10.21
C LYS A 20 1.73 1.87 9.04
N THR A 21 2.32 0.69 9.15
CA THR A 21 2.98 -0.02 8.05
C THR A 21 2.04 -1.10 7.53
N VAL A 22 1.84 -1.15 6.22
CA VAL A 22 0.89 -2.07 5.58
C VAL A 22 1.65 -3.06 4.70
N PHE A 23 1.37 -4.35 4.85
CA PHE A 23 1.87 -5.39 3.94
C PHE A 23 0.75 -5.85 3.03
N ILE A 24 0.98 -5.83 1.71
CA ILE A 24 -0.02 -6.15 0.69
C ILE A 24 0.48 -7.31 -0.17
N THR A 25 -0.29 -8.39 -0.20
CA THR A 25 -0.15 -9.47 -1.19
C THR A 25 -1.06 -9.19 -2.39
N GLY A 26 -0.66 -9.63 -3.59
CA GLY A 26 -1.48 -9.44 -4.79
C GLY A 26 -1.56 -7.97 -5.26
N GLY A 27 -0.66 -7.12 -4.79
CA GLY A 27 -0.65 -5.68 -5.08
C GLY A 27 -0.47 -5.32 -6.56
N THR A 28 0.12 -6.21 -7.37
CA THR A 28 0.21 -6.02 -8.83
C THR A 28 -1.07 -6.36 -9.58
N GLY A 29 -2.03 -7.04 -8.94
CA GLY A 29 -3.32 -7.41 -9.54
C GLY A 29 -4.26 -6.22 -9.70
N PHE A 30 -5.37 -6.41 -10.42
CA PHE A 30 -6.30 -5.32 -10.74
C PHE A 30 -6.83 -4.57 -9.51
N MET A 31 -7.32 -5.29 -8.50
CA MET A 31 -7.80 -4.68 -7.26
C MET A 31 -6.67 -4.23 -6.34
N GLY A 32 -5.56 -4.99 -6.30
CA GLY A 32 -4.41 -4.66 -5.45
C GLY A 32 -3.80 -3.30 -5.77
N LYS A 33 -3.66 -2.97 -7.07
CA LYS A 33 -3.14 -1.66 -7.48
C LYS A 33 -4.08 -0.50 -7.15
N VAL A 34 -5.40 -0.74 -7.22
CA VAL A 34 -6.42 0.25 -6.85
C VAL A 34 -6.40 0.47 -5.34
N LEU A 35 -6.25 -0.59 -4.54
CA LEU A 35 -6.07 -0.47 -3.10
C LEU A 35 -4.81 0.33 -2.75
N LEU A 36 -3.68 0.03 -3.41
CA LEU A 36 -2.43 0.76 -3.22
C LEU A 36 -2.60 2.26 -3.52
N GLU A 37 -3.14 2.61 -4.68
CA GLU A 37 -3.45 4.00 -5.06
C GLU A 37 -4.34 4.67 -4.01
N LYS A 38 -5.42 3.98 -3.62
CA LYS A 38 -6.42 4.52 -2.70
C LYS A 38 -5.84 4.77 -1.31
N LEU A 39 -5.00 3.87 -0.80
CA LEU A 39 -4.31 4.04 0.48
C LEU A 39 -3.38 5.26 0.42
N LEU A 40 -2.55 5.37 -0.61
CA LEU A 40 -1.65 6.50 -0.77
C LEU A 40 -2.41 7.83 -0.85
N ARG A 41 -3.48 7.90 -1.65
CA ARG A 41 -4.24 9.14 -1.85
C ARG A 41 -5.18 9.51 -0.71
N SER A 42 -5.81 8.53 -0.07
CA SER A 42 -6.86 8.77 0.93
C SER A 42 -6.40 8.59 2.37
N CYS A 43 -5.24 7.97 2.58
CA CYS A 43 -4.65 7.74 3.90
C CYS A 43 -3.20 8.26 3.92
N PRO A 44 -2.98 9.59 3.75
CA PRO A 44 -1.63 10.15 3.62
C PRO A 44 -0.74 9.89 4.84
N GLY A 45 -1.34 9.65 6.01
CA GLY A 45 -0.64 9.29 7.25
C GLY A 45 -0.05 7.89 7.28
N VAL A 46 -0.26 7.03 6.27
CA VAL A 46 0.40 5.73 6.18
C VAL A 46 1.92 5.90 6.14
N SER A 47 2.64 5.14 6.97
CA SER A 47 4.09 5.28 7.09
C SER A 47 4.81 4.60 5.94
N SER A 48 4.48 3.33 5.69
CA SER A 48 5.13 2.52 4.66
C SER A 48 4.20 1.44 4.15
N ILE A 49 4.34 1.06 2.89
CA ILE A 49 3.60 -0.02 2.25
C ILE A 49 4.60 -0.98 1.61
N TYR A 50 4.58 -2.23 2.07
CA TYR A 50 5.37 -3.31 1.50
C TYR A 50 4.50 -4.16 0.59
N LEU A 51 4.88 -4.29 -0.68
CA LEU A 51 4.21 -5.16 -1.64
C LEU A 51 4.98 -6.45 -1.82
N LEU A 52 4.35 -7.59 -1.54
CA LEU A 52 4.86 -8.88 -1.97
C LEU A 52 4.67 -9.02 -3.48
N ILE A 53 5.77 -9.16 -4.21
CA ILE A 53 5.79 -9.25 -5.66
C ILE A 53 6.57 -10.50 -6.04
N ARG A 54 5.86 -11.46 -6.65
CA ARG A 54 6.48 -12.64 -7.23
C ARG A 54 7.35 -12.26 -8.43
N PRO A 55 8.59 -12.77 -8.58
CA PRO A 55 9.34 -12.61 -9.81
C PRO A 55 8.58 -13.17 -11.02
N SER A 56 8.86 -12.64 -12.21
CA SER A 56 8.44 -13.26 -13.47
C SER A 56 9.65 -13.45 -14.38
N LYS A 57 9.54 -14.31 -15.39
CA LYS A 57 10.66 -14.56 -16.32
C LYS A 57 11.16 -13.24 -16.92
N GLY A 58 12.38 -12.86 -16.54
CA GLY A 58 13.05 -11.65 -17.02
C GLY A 58 12.71 -10.36 -16.25
N GLN A 59 11.99 -10.41 -15.13
CA GLN A 59 11.74 -9.23 -14.30
C GLN A 59 11.78 -9.54 -12.80
N ASN A 60 12.58 -8.77 -12.06
CA ASN A 60 12.62 -8.84 -10.60
C ASN A 60 11.47 -8.04 -9.95
N ALA A 61 11.29 -8.20 -8.64
CA ALA A 61 10.22 -7.52 -7.90
C ALA A 61 10.26 -5.99 -8.03
N GLN A 62 11.45 -5.39 -8.04
CA GLN A 62 11.63 -3.94 -8.11
C GLN A 62 11.26 -3.39 -9.49
N GLU A 63 11.65 -4.05 -10.58
CA GLU A 63 11.26 -3.67 -11.94
C GLU A 63 9.74 -3.74 -12.12
N ARG A 64 9.10 -4.80 -11.60
CA ARG A 64 7.65 -4.93 -11.62
C ARG A 64 6.96 -3.85 -10.79
N LEU A 65 7.53 -3.44 -9.66
CA LEU A 65 7.03 -2.30 -8.88
C LEU A 65 7.14 -1.00 -9.67
N GLN A 66 8.28 -0.71 -10.31
CA GLN A 66 8.44 0.50 -11.12
C GLN A 66 7.42 0.54 -12.26
N GLN A 67 7.19 -0.57 -12.95
CA GLN A 67 6.16 -0.65 -14.00
C GLN A 67 4.74 -0.40 -13.45
N LEU A 68 4.42 -0.95 -12.27
CA LEU A 68 3.16 -0.70 -11.59
C LEU A 68 2.98 0.80 -11.28
N LEU A 69 3.98 1.40 -10.64
CA LEU A 69 3.96 2.81 -10.23
C LEU A 69 4.08 3.79 -11.39
N CYS A 70 4.49 3.36 -12.59
CA CYS A 70 4.46 4.15 -13.83
C CYS A 70 3.14 4.02 -14.59
N SER A 71 2.22 3.14 -14.18
CA SER A 71 0.94 2.98 -14.87
C SER A 71 0.05 4.25 -14.74
N PRO A 72 -0.92 4.46 -15.65
CA PRO A 72 -1.79 5.65 -15.62
C PRO A 72 -2.63 5.79 -14.35
N LEU A 73 -2.87 4.68 -13.64
CA LEU A 73 -3.59 4.69 -12.37
C LEU A 73 -2.95 5.63 -11.33
N PHE A 74 -1.63 5.79 -11.38
CA PHE A 74 -0.87 6.60 -10.44
C PHE A 74 -0.55 8.01 -10.98
N ASP A 75 -1.12 8.43 -12.12
CA ASP A 75 -0.87 9.77 -12.70
C ASP A 75 -1.20 10.90 -11.71
N ILE A 76 -2.33 10.80 -11.02
CA ILE A 76 -2.77 11.81 -10.04
C ILE A 76 -1.78 11.86 -8.87
N LEU A 77 -1.39 10.71 -8.32
CA LEU A 77 -0.40 10.65 -7.24
C LEU A 77 0.95 11.22 -7.67
N ARG A 78 1.43 10.92 -8.88
CA ARG A 78 2.67 11.50 -9.42
C ARG A 78 2.60 13.03 -9.55
N LYS A 79 1.42 13.57 -9.88
CA LYS A 79 1.22 15.01 -10.07
C LYS A 79 1.02 15.76 -8.74
N GLU A 80 0.23 15.21 -7.84
CA GLU A 80 -0.24 15.91 -6.64
C GLU A 80 0.56 15.55 -5.39
N CYS A 81 1.00 14.29 -5.25
CA CYS A 81 1.69 13.77 -4.07
C CYS A 81 2.88 12.87 -4.44
N PRO A 82 3.88 13.34 -5.21
CA PRO A 82 4.95 12.49 -5.75
C PRO A 82 5.78 11.80 -4.66
N THR A 83 5.90 12.40 -3.48
CA THR A 83 6.64 11.85 -2.34
C THR A 83 5.95 10.62 -1.75
N ASP A 84 4.62 10.47 -1.88
CA ASP A 84 3.90 9.34 -1.31
C ASP A 84 4.24 8.02 -2.01
N LEU A 85 4.67 8.07 -3.27
CA LEU A 85 5.13 6.88 -3.99
C LEU A 85 6.41 6.29 -3.37
N GLN A 86 7.21 7.10 -2.66
CA GLN A 86 8.42 6.64 -1.96
C GLN A 86 8.10 5.80 -0.71
N LYS A 87 6.84 5.82 -0.25
CA LYS A 87 6.38 4.96 0.86
C LYS A 87 6.26 3.50 0.46
N VAL A 88 6.36 3.19 -0.84
CA VAL A 88 6.11 1.85 -1.38
C VAL A 88 7.43 1.11 -1.61
N SER A 89 7.57 -0.08 -1.03
CA SER A 89 8.73 -0.95 -1.20
C SER A 89 8.31 -2.33 -1.69
N ALA A 90 9.04 -2.89 -2.65
CA ALA A 90 8.84 -4.26 -3.10
C ALA A 90 9.54 -5.25 -2.16
N ILE A 91 8.87 -6.34 -1.85
CA ILE A 91 9.46 -7.54 -1.24
C ILE A 91 9.29 -8.66 -2.25
N GLU A 92 10.39 -9.29 -2.62
CA GLU A 92 10.35 -10.45 -3.49
C GLU A 92 9.84 -11.67 -2.72
N GLY A 93 8.90 -12.43 -3.32
CA GLY A 93 8.42 -13.65 -2.70
C GLY A 93 7.13 -14.20 -3.31
N ASP A 94 6.70 -15.37 -2.83
CA ASP A 94 5.54 -16.10 -3.34
C ASP A 94 4.68 -16.62 -2.17
N ILE A 95 3.38 -16.32 -2.21
CA ILE A 95 2.42 -16.73 -1.18
C ILE A 95 2.27 -18.25 -1.03
N THR A 96 2.73 -19.01 -2.02
CA THR A 96 2.68 -20.48 -2.02
C THR A 96 3.88 -21.12 -1.33
N GLN A 97 4.91 -20.35 -0.97
CA GLN A 97 6.10 -20.84 -0.28
C GLN A 97 6.02 -20.63 1.24
N PRO A 98 6.64 -21.52 2.04
CA PRO A 98 6.86 -21.27 3.46
C PRO A 98 7.58 -19.93 3.67
N GLU A 99 7.18 -19.17 4.68
CA GLU A 99 7.78 -17.85 4.97
C GLU A 99 7.77 -16.85 3.79
N LEU A 100 6.97 -17.14 2.75
CA LEU A 100 6.84 -16.36 1.52
C LEU A 100 8.10 -16.31 0.64
N ALA A 101 9.12 -17.16 0.91
CA ALA A 101 10.44 -17.12 0.27
C ALA A 101 10.88 -18.48 -0.28
#